data_AF-A0A850PEU4-F1
#
_entry.id   AF-A0A850PEU4-F1
#
_cell.length_a   1.000
_cell.length_b   1.000
_cell.length_c   1.000
_cell.angle_alpha   90.00
_cell.angle_beta   90.00
_cell.angle_gamma   90.00
#
_symmetry.space_group_name_H-M   'P 1'
#
loop_
_entity.id
_entity.type
_entity.pdbx_description
1 polymer ?
#
loop_
_entity_poly.entity_id
_entity_poly.type
_entity_poly.pdbx_seq_one_letter_code
_entity_poly.pdbx_strand_id
1 'polypeptide(L)'
;MHKKAAVLGCLAAFSVSGITRASAADAGILTPDTSCAALIFYTRTDNVGDPTPAAKARFAALLDMMKPYRDALTPRVASDVQIRDLFAALDRECRKDQGEALGVAVRKAGDATIDAANKDLRDAGGTDHGDAPAP
;
A
#
# COMPACT_ATOMS: atom_id res chain seq x y z
N MET A 1 63.61 -36.88 -16.17
CA MET A 1 62.57 -37.91 -15.99
C MET A 1 61.27 -37.24 -15.54
N HIS A 2 60.20 -37.46 -16.30
CA HIS A 2 58.86 -36.89 -16.11
C HIS A 2 58.14 -37.47 -14.87
N LYS A 3 57.23 -36.68 -14.23
CA LYS A 3 55.75 -36.82 -14.35
C LYS A 3 54.97 -36.00 -13.29
N LYS A 4 54.02 -35.20 -13.80
CA LYS A 4 52.60 -34.94 -13.38
C LYS A 4 52.36 -34.10 -12.08
N ALA A 5 51.80 -32.89 -12.18
CA ALA A 5 50.38 -32.48 -12.39
C ALA A 5 49.54 -32.61 -11.08
N ALA A 6 49.19 -31.50 -10.43
CA ALA A 6 47.97 -30.70 -10.59
C ALA A 6 46.83 -31.14 -9.65
N VAL A 7 46.20 -30.16 -8.98
CA VAL A 7 44.77 -30.01 -8.59
C VAL A 7 44.73 -28.94 -7.48
N LEU A 8 44.42 -27.68 -7.79
CA LEU A 8 43.08 -27.09 -7.86
C LEU A 8 42.29 -27.24 -6.55
N GLY A 9 42.21 -26.17 -5.76
CA GLY A 9 41.34 -26.05 -4.60
C GLY A 9 40.69 -24.67 -4.56
N CYS A 10 39.88 -24.37 -5.58
CA CYS A 10 38.99 -23.22 -5.59
C CYS A 10 37.72 -23.52 -4.76
N LEU A 11 37.29 -22.51 -4.00
CA LEU A 11 35.92 -22.23 -3.56
C LEU A 11 35.13 -23.29 -2.77
N ALA A 12 34.82 -22.93 -1.52
CA ALA A 12 33.43 -22.80 -1.08
C ALA A 12 33.40 -21.64 -0.08
N ALA A 13 33.14 -20.42 -0.55
CA ALA A 13 31.80 -19.84 -0.48
C ALA A 13 31.29 -19.83 0.97
N PHE A 14 31.73 -18.82 1.73
CA PHE A 14 30.92 -18.32 2.84
C PHE A 14 29.57 -17.94 2.24
N SER A 15 28.58 -18.80 2.46
CA SER A 15 27.17 -18.50 2.26
C SER A 15 26.82 -17.38 3.23
N VAL A 16 27.03 -16.14 2.79
CA VAL A 16 26.35 -14.98 3.34
C VAL A 16 24.88 -15.34 3.29
N SER A 17 24.34 -15.50 4.49
CA SER A 17 22.96 -15.79 4.83
C SER A 17 22.04 -15.19 3.79
N GLY A 18 21.16 -16.06 3.26
CA GLY A 18 20.22 -15.74 2.22
C GLY A 18 19.51 -14.44 2.49
N ILE A 19 19.95 -13.40 1.77
CA ILE A 19 19.07 -12.38 1.25
C ILE A 19 18.19 -13.16 0.28
N THR A 20 17.11 -13.74 0.81
CA THR A 20 15.97 -14.10 0.01
C THR A 20 15.71 -12.88 -0.87
N ARG A 21 15.73 -13.09 -2.18
CA ARG A 21 15.32 -12.09 -3.16
C ARG A 21 13.91 -11.66 -2.79
N ALA A 22 13.78 -10.60 -1.98
CA ALA A 22 12.64 -9.73 -2.06
C ALA A 22 12.69 -9.18 -3.47
N SER A 23 11.69 -9.55 -4.25
CA SER A 23 11.61 -9.33 -5.67
C SER A 23 12.03 -7.91 -6.04
N ALA A 24 13.03 -7.77 -6.91
CA ALA A 24 13.33 -6.51 -7.59
C ALA A 24 12.23 -6.15 -8.63
N ALA A 25 11.15 -6.93 -8.71
CA ALA A 25 9.91 -6.48 -9.31
C ALA A 25 9.21 -5.54 -8.31
N ASP A 26 9.44 -4.25 -8.51
CA ASP A 26 8.71 -3.13 -7.92
C ASP A 26 9.10 -2.63 -6.53
N ALA A 27 10.39 -2.36 -6.32
CA ALA A 27 10.83 -1.42 -5.27
C ALA A 27 10.16 -0.02 -5.35
N GLY A 28 9.45 0.26 -6.45
CA GLY A 28 8.71 1.48 -6.68
C GLY A 28 7.20 1.40 -6.42
N ILE A 29 6.60 0.23 -6.14
CA ILE A 29 5.14 0.09 -5.92
C ILE A 29 4.84 -0.05 -4.43
N LEU A 30 3.74 0.57 -3.98
CA LEU A 30 3.21 0.40 -2.63
C LEU A 30 2.49 -0.94 -2.50
N THR A 31 2.81 -1.70 -1.47
CA THR A 31 2.14 -2.96 -1.11
C THR A 31 1.51 -2.87 0.28
N PRO A 32 0.63 -3.80 0.69
CA PRO A 32 0.06 -3.80 2.04
C PRO A 32 1.11 -3.84 3.17
N ASP A 33 2.27 -4.46 2.93
CA ASP A 33 3.37 -4.56 3.90
C ASP A 33 4.33 -3.36 3.87
N THR A 34 4.14 -2.45 2.92
CA THR A 34 4.92 -1.21 2.84
C THR A 34 4.62 -0.33 4.05
N SER A 35 5.61 0.32 4.65
CA SER A 35 5.36 1.19 5.80
C SER A 35 4.66 2.49 5.42
N CYS A 36 3.88 3.04 6.34
CA CYS A 36 3.27 4.37 6.21
C CYS A 36 4.30 5.48 5.96
N ALA A 37 5.53 5.34 6.48
CA ALA A 37 6.64 6.25 6.17
C ALA A 37 6.91 6.36 4.66
N ALA A 38 6.85 5.24 3.94
CA ALA A 38 7.10 5.22 2.50
C ALA A 38 5.99 5.93 1.72
N LEU A 39 4.72 5.77 2.11
CA LEU A 39 3.62 6.54 1.52
C LEU A 39 3.86 8.05 1.70
N ILE A 40 4.17 8.51 2.92
CA ILE A 40 4.42 9.94 3.21
C ILE A 40 5.58 10.47 2.37
N PHE A 41 6.67 9.71 2.26
CA PHE A 41 7.81 10.07 1.44
C PHE A 41 7.43 10.20 -0.04
N TYR A 42 6.78 9.18 -0.61
CA TYR A 42 6.42 9.17 -2.02
C TYR A 42 5.36 10.20 -2.38
N THR A 43 4.35 10.44 -1.53
CA THR A 43 3.37 11.52 -1.75
C THR A 43 4.07 12.89 -1.82
N ARG A 44 5.14 13.12 -1.05
CA ARG A 44 5.90 14.36 -1.15
C ARG A 44 6.68 14.45 -2.46
N THR A 45 7.31 13.36 -2.91
CA THR A 45 8.15 13.37 -4.12
C THR A 45 7.32 13.34 -5.41
N ASP A 46 6.21 12.61 -5.41
CA ASP A 46 5.40 12.35 -6.61
C ASP A 46 4.48 13.51 -6.97
N ASN A 47 4.22 14.42 -6.02
CA ASN A 47 3.44 15.64 -6.25
C ASN A 47 4.30 16.82 -6.74
N VAL A 48 5.59 16.61 -7.02
CA VAL A 48 6.49 17.65 -7.55
C VAL A 48 6.67 17.45 -9.05
N GLY A 49 6.03 18.32 -9.85
CA GLY A 49 6.13 18.30 -11.31
C GLY A 49 5.17 17.32 -11.98
N ASP A 50 5.50 16.91 -13.21
CA ASP A 50 4.65 16.02 -13.99
C ASP A 50 4.67 14.58 -13.43
N PRO A 51 3.52 13.87 -13.38
CA PRO A 51 3.45 12.52 -12.84
C PRO A 51 4.31 11.54 -13.64
N THR A 52 5.40 11.08 -13.02
CA THR A 52 6.27 10.04 -13.58
C THR A 52 5.53 8.69 -13.69
N PRO A 53 6.00 7.75 -14.54
CA PRO A 53 5.43 6.39 -14.58
C PRO A 53 5.43 5.70 -13.21
N ALA A 54 6.47 5.93 -12.39
CA ALA A 54 6.56 5.38 -11.03
C ALA A 54 5.51 5.98 -10.09
N ALA A 55 5.28 7.29 -10.16
CA ALA A 55 4.21 7.96 -9.39
C ALA A 55 2.82 7.41 -9.75
N LYS A 56 2.56 7.20 -11.06
CA LYS A 56 1.31 6.59 -11.52
C LYS A 56 1.14 5.16 -11.01
N ALA A 57 2.21 4.36 -11.01
CA ALA A 57 2.16 2.99 -10.49
C ALA A 57 1.88 2.94 -8.98
N ARG A 58 2.49 3.83 -8.19
CA ARG A 58 2.20 3.95 -6.75
C ARG A 58 0.77 4.37 -6.47
N PHE A 59 0.28 5.36 -7.21
CA PHE A 59 -1.11 5.79 -7.10
C PHE A 59 -2.09 4.68 -7.48
N ALA A 60 -1.82 3.93 -8.55
CA ALA A 60 -2.64 2.79 -8.96
C ALA A 60 -2.68 1.70 -7.87
N ALA A 61 -1.52 1.33 -7.30
CA ALA A 61 -1.48 0.34 -6.22
C ALA A 61 -2.21 0.80 -4.95
N LEU A 62 -2.13 2.10 -4.64
CA LEU A 62 -2.90 2.70 -3.54
C LEU A 62 -4.41 2.60 -3.80
N LEU A 63 -4.85 2.92 -5.01
CA LEU A 63 -6.24 2.76 -5.44
C LEU A 63 -6.71 1.30 -5.40
N ASP A 64 -5.85 0.35 -5.74
CA ASP A 64 -6.17 -1.08 -5.70
C ASP A 64 -6.34 -1.56 -4.24
N MET A 65 -5.49 -1.12 -3.31
CA MET A 65 -5.66 -1.42 -1.88
C MET A 65 -6.95 -0.81 -1.32
N MET A 66 -7.34 0.38 -1.78
CA MET A 66 -8.55 1.07 -1.35
C MET A 66 -9.82 0.58 -2.06
N LYS A 67 -9.68 -0.22 -3.12
CA LYS A 67 -10.78 -0.68 -3.98
C LYS A 67 -11.93 -1.32 -3.19
N PRO A 68 -11.71 -2.24 -2.23
CA PRO A 68 -12.82 -2.89 -1.51
C PRO A 68 -13.71 -1.88 -0.76
N TYR A 69 -13.10 -0.83 -0.18
CA TYR A 69 -13.81 0.21 0.55
C TYR A 69 -14.53 1.17 -0.39
N ARG A 70 -13.89 1.53 -1.52
CA ARG A 70 -14.56 2.29 -2.59
C ARG A 70 -15.78 1.53 -3.11
N ASP A 71 -15.61 0.24 -3.39
CA ASP A 71 -16.66 -0.62 -3.91
C ASP A 71 -17.86 -0.68 -2.93
N ALA A 72 -17.60 -0.78 -1.63
CA ALA A 72 -18.62 -0.75 -0.58
C ALA A 72 -19.41 0.58 -0.53
N LEU A 73 -18.78 1.71 -0.87
CA LEU A 73 -19.45 3.02 -0.93
C LEU A 73 -20.28 3.20 -2.22
N THR A 74 -19.84 2.60 -3.33
CA THR A 74 -20.43 2.77 -4.69
C THR A 74 -21.93 2.54 -4.87
N PRO A 75 -22.63 1.60 -4.20
CA PRO A 75 -24.03 1.32 -4.55
C PRO A 75 -24.97 2.53 -4.34
N ARG A 76 -24.52 3.59 -3.65
CA ARG A 76 -25.30 4.82 -3.47
C ARG A 76 -24.50 6.12 -3.61
N VAL A 77 -23.17 6.10 -3.44
CA VAL A 77 -22.34 7.29 -3.51
C VAL A 77 -20.92 6.87 -3.95
N ALA A 78 -20.55 7.12 -5.20
CA ALA A 78 -19.14 7.18 -5.58
C ALA A 78 -18.86 8.60 -6.05
N SER A 79 -18.97 9.54 -5.10
CA SER A 79 -18.60 10.93 -5.37
C SER A 79 -17.09 11.08 -5.15
N ASP A 80 -16.47 11.96 -5.94
CA ASP A 80 -15.06 12.34 -5.76
C ASP A 80 -14.74 12.78 -4.32
N VAL A 81 -15.76 13.24 -3.57
CA VAL A 81 -15.66 13.62 -2.16
C VAL A 81 -15.27 12.43 -1.28
N GLN A 82 -15.95 11.29 -1.39
CA GLN A 82 -15.65 10.13 -0.53
C GLN A 82 -14.29 9.50 -0.85
N ILE A 83 -13.89 9.52 -2.12
CA ILE A 83 -12.53 9.08 -2.50
C ILE A 83 -11.49 10.00 -1.86
N ARG A 84 -11.71 11.32 -1.89
CA ARG A 84 -10.85 12.30 -1.21
C ARG A 84 -10.84 12.10 0.31
N ASP A 85 -11.98 11.81 0.92
CA ASP A 85 -12.08 11.54 2.36
C ASP A 85 -11.32 10.29 2.75
N LEU A 86 -11.37 9.24 1.93
CA LEU A 86 -10.62 8.01 2.15
C LEU A 86 -9.11 8.25 2.07
N PHE A 87 -8.63 9.05 1.09
CA PHE A 87 -7.22 9.47 1.04
C PHE A 87 -6.82 10.34 2.22
N ALA A 88 -7.68 11.28 2.64
CA ALA A 88 -7.42 12.14 3.79
C ALA A 88 -7.39 11.34 5.11
N ALA A 89 -8.28 10.35 5.26
CA ALA A 89 -8.27 9.43 6.38
C ALA A 89 -6.98 8.59 6.40
N LEU A 90 -6.56 8.08 5.25
CA LEU A 90 -5.31 7.33 5.12
C LEU A 90 -4.08 8.17 5.48
N ASP A 91 -3.97 9.40 4.98
CA ASP A 91 -2.87 10.30 5.36
C ASP A 91 -2.85 10.57 6.88
N ARG A 92 -4.03 10.75 7.49
CA ARG A 92 -4.13 10.89 8.96
C ARG A 92 -3.68 9.64 9.70
N GLU A 93 -4.11 8.44 9.29
CA GLU A 93 -3.67 7.20 9.93
C GLU A 93 -2.16 7.01 9.81
N CYS A 94 -1.60 7.20 8.61
CA CYS A 94 -0.16 7.05 8.40
C CYS A 94 0.71 8.10 9.13
N ARG A 95 0.14 9.27 9.46
CA ARG A 95 0.83 10.27 10.29
C ARG A 95 0.82 9.94 11.79
N LYS A 96 -0.10 9.08 12.27
CA LYS A 96 -0.13 8.64 13.67
C LYS A 96 0.99 7.65 13.97
N ASP A 97 1.21 6.70 13.07
CA ASP A 97 2.29 5.71 13.16
C ASP A 97 2.93 5.46 11.79
N GLN A 98 4.14 5.98 11.59
CA GLN A 98 4.86 5.82 10.33
C GLN A 98 5.46 4.41 10.16
N GLY A 99 5.57 3.63 11.24
CA GLY A 99 6.02 2.24 11.22
C GLY A 99 4.90 1.25 10.88
N GLU A 100 3.64 1.67 10.91
CA GLU A 100 2.49 0.84 10.59
C GLU A 100 2.53 0.38 9.12
N ALA A 101 2.14 -0.88 8.90
CA ALA A 101 1.96 -1.43 7.56
C ALA A 101 0.77 -0.74 6.87
N LEU A 102 0.98 -0.31 5.62
CA LEU A 102 0.02 0.47 4.85
C LEU A 102 -1.33 -0.23 4.71
N GLY A 103 -1.35 -1.55 4.57
CA GLY A 103 -2.60 -2.33 4.54
C GLY A 103 -3.43 -2.21 5.81
N VAL A 104 -2.78 -2.08 6.98
CA VAL A 104 -3.46 -1.82 8.26
C VAL A 104 -4.03 -0.41 8.30
N ALA A 105 -3.27 0.58 7.85
CA ALA A 105 -3.73 1.98 7.78
C ALA A 105 -4.88 2.15 6.78
N VAL A 106 -4.81 1.52 5.60
CA VAL A 106 -5.88 1.51 4.59
C VAL A 106 -7.16 0.91 5.17
N ARG A 107 -7.05 -0.19 5.93
CA ARG A 107 -8.19 -0.81 6.61
C ARG A 107 -8.84 0.14 7.61
N LYS A 108 -8.06 0.70 8.54
CA LYS A 108 -8.57 1.67 9.53
C LYS A 108 -9.24 2.88 8.87
N ALA A 109 -8.62 3.41 7.82
CA ALA A 109 -9.17 4.54 7.07
C ALA A 109 -10.47 4.16 6.33
N GLY A 110 -10.49 2.97 5.72
CA GLY A 110 -11.64 2.39 5.05
C GLY A 110 -12.84 2.18 5.96
N ASP A 111 -12.63 1.47 7.07
CA ASP A 111 -13.64 1.19 8.09
C ASP A 111 -14.23 2.49 8.62
N ALA A 112 -13.37 3.45 9.01
CA ALA A 112 -13.82 4.74 9.52
C ALA A 112 -14.63 5.56 8.49
N THR A 113 -14.29 5.45 7.20
CA THR A 113 -15.01 6.17 6.13
C THR A 113 -16.38 5.53 5.88
N ILE A 114 -16.48 4.20 5.89
CA ILE A 114 -17.74 3.48 5.76
C ILE A 114 -18.64 3.76 6.97
N ASP A 115 -18.09 3.74 8.18
CA ASP A 115 -18.84 4.03 9.41
C ASP A 115 -19.40 5.46 9.41
N ALA A 116 -18.62 6.44 8.96
CA ALA A 116 -19.06 7.82 8.81
C ALA A 116 -20.17 7.95 7.76
N ALA A 117 -19.99 7.33 6.58
CA ALA A 117 -21.01 7.36 5.53
C ALA A 117 -22.32 6.69 5.97
N ASN A 118 -22.23 5.56 6.67
CA ASN A 118 -23.38 4.87 7.24
C ASN A 118 -24.07 5.74 8.30
N LYS A 119 -23.32 6.45 9.13
CA LYS A 119 -23.88 7.39 10.10
C LYS A 119 -24.66 8.51 9.41
N ASP A 120 -24.07 9.14 8.40
CA ASP A 120 -24.72 10.23 7.66
C ASP A 120 -26.01 9.75 6.98
N LEU A 121 -26.02 8.53 6.43
CA LEU A 121 -27.22 7.93 5.85
C LEU A 121 -28.31 7.69 6.90
N ARG A 122 -27.97 7.16 8.08
CA ARG A 122 -28.93 6.96 9.16
C ARG A 122 -29.51 8.28 9.65
N ASP A 123 -28.66 9.30 9.81
CA ASP A 123 -29.08 10.64 10.23
C ASP A 123 -30.01 11.30 9.19
N ALA A 124 -29.87 10.94 7.92
CA ALA A 124 -30.76 11.34 6.82
C ALA A 124 -32.01 10.44 6.63
N GLY A 125 -32.19 9.40 7.44
CA GLY A 125 -33.29 8.43 7.33
C GLY A 125 -33.16 7.41 6.18
N GLY A 126 -31.94 7.27 5.63
CA GLY A 126 -31.59 6.30 4.60
C GLY A 126 -31.19 4.92 5.15
N THR A 127 -30.81 4.02 4.24
CA THR A 127 -30.29 2.68 4.57
C THR A 127 -28.78 2.63 4.31
N ASP A 128 -28.04 1.99 5.21
CA ASP A 128 -26.58 1.84 5.19
C ASP A 128 -26.02 1.30 3.86
N HIS A 129 -24.74 1.59 3.60
CA HIS A 129 -23.92 1.07 2.50
C HIS A 129 -23.56 -0.42 2.66
N GLY A 130 -23.76 -1.00 3.84
CA GLY A 130 -23.30 -2.34 4.22
C GLY A 130 -22.16 -2.28 5.24
N ASP A 131 -21.68 -3.46 5.63
CA ASP A 131 -20.53 -3.59 6.54
C ASP A 131 -19.21 -3.31 5.80
N ALA A 132 -18.21 -2.83 6.55
CA ALA A 132 -16.86 -2.75 6.03
C ALA A 132 -16.35 -4.14 5.59
N PRO A 133 -15.59 -4.22 4.48
CA PRO A 133 -15.10 -5.51 3.99
C PRO A 133 -14.23 -6.21 5.05
N ALA A 134 -14.37 -7.53 5.13
CA ALA A 134 -13.62 -8.35 6.07
C ALA A 134 -12.09 -8.18 5.90
N PRO A 135 -11.32 -8.31 7.00
CA PRO A 135 -9.89 -8.02 7.01
C PRO A 135 -9.02 -8.97 6.17
#